data_AF-A0A9E2RLY8-F1
#
_entry.id   AF-A0A9E2RLY8-F1
#
_cell.length_a   1.000
_cell.length_b   1.000
_cell.length_c   1.000
_cell.angle_alpha   90.00
_cell.angle_beta   90.00
_cell.angle_gamma   90.00
#
_symmetry.space_group_name_H-M   'P 1'
#
loop_
_entity.id
_entity.type
_entity.pdbx_description
1 polymer ?
#
loop_
_entity_poly.entity_id
_entity_poly.type
_entity_poly.pdbx_seq_one_letter_code
_entity_poly.pdbx_strand_id
1 'polypeptide(L)' 'MSQQKPITDRILEFLQGFPECEFEALVTRYPEFTWNELFLEVSRLNRAGQVKVTRGVGIFTIKQTVVMK' A
#
# COMPACT_ATOMS: atom_id res chain seq x y z
N MET A 1 -12.73 -17.45 14.48
CA MET A 1 -11.83 -17.43 13.31
C MET A 1 -11.60 -15.97 12.97
N SER A 2 -10.53 -15.38 13.49
CA SER A 2 -10.17 -13.97 13.27
C SER A 2 -10.07 -13.72 11.77
N GLN A 3 -11.03 -12.99 11.21
CA GLN A 3 -10.96 -12.51 9.84
C GLN A 3 -9.74 -11.59 9.78
N GLN A 4 -8.60 -12.11 9.32
CA GLN A 4 -7.48 -11.27 8.94
C GLN A 4 -8.05 -10.28 7.92
N LYS A 5 -8.11 -8.99 8.28
CA LYS A 5 -8.41 -7.94 7.30
C LYS A 5 -7.50 -8.17 6.10
N PRO A 6 -8.05 -8.26 4.87
CA PRO A 6 -7.27 -8.39 3.65
C PRO A 6 -6.13 -7.38 3.60
N ILE A 7 -5.00 -7.77 3.01
CA ILE A 7 -3.80 -6.93 2.88
C ILE A 7 -4.15 -5.54 2.29
N THR A 8 -5.14 -5.50 1.39
CA THR A 8 -5.79 -4.32 0.84
C THR A 8 -6.28 -3.33 1.88
N ASP A 9 -7.12 -3.80 2.82
CA ASP A 9 -7.78 -2.93 3.79
C ASP A 9 -6.74 -2.31 4.71
N ARG A 10 -5.70 -3.07 5.08
CA ARG A 10 -4.59 -2.57 5.89
C ARG A 10 -3.79 -1.48 5.16
N ILE A 11 -3.46 -1.70 3.89
CA ILE A 11 -2.74 -0.71 3.07
C ILE A 11 -3.56 0.57 2.93
N LEU A 12 -4.87 0.47 2.65
CA LEU A 12 -5.73 1.63 2.49
C LEU A 12 -5.97 2.36 3.83
N GLU A 13 -6.17 1.65 4.93
CA GLU A 13 -6.27 2.23 6.29
C GLU A 13 -4.97 2.95 6.68
N PHE A 14 -3.80 2.38 6.36
CA PHE A 14 -2.52 3.04 6.58
C PHE A 14 -2.41 4.35 5.81
N LEU A 15 -2.79 4.32 4.53
CA LEU A 15 -2.73 5.49 3.64
C LEU A 15 -3.77 6.57 3.98
N GLN A 16 -4.87 6.24 4.65
CA GLN A 16 -5.82 7.23 5.18
C GLN A 16 -5.17 8.14 6.24
N GLY A 17 -4.27 7.59 7.07
CA GLY A 17 -3.51 8.36 8.06
C GLY A 17 -2.27 9.05 7.47
N PHE A 18 -1.68 8.44 6.43
CA PHE A 18 -0.50 8.93 5.74
C PHE A 18 -0.73 8.92 4.22
N PRO A 19 -1.25 10.02 3.64
CA PRO A 19 -1.66 10.06 2.22
C PRO A 19 -0.54 9.73 1.23
N GLU A 20 0.71 9.83 1.67
CA GLU A 20 1.91 9.49 0.92
C GLU A 20 2.93 8.84 1.86
N CYS A 21 3.47 7.70 1.48
CA CYS A 21 4.46 6.96 2.27
C CYS A 21 5.45 6.21 1.37
N GLU A 22 6.60 5.84 1.93
CA GLU A 22 7.52 4.90 1.26
C GLU A 22 6.99 3.47 1.37
N PHE A 23 7.31 2.63 0.40
CA PHE A 23 6.97 1.21 0.40
C PHE A 23 7.60 0.49 1.61
N GLU A 24 8.83 0.85 1.97
CA GLU A 24 9.51 0.30 3.15
C GLU A 24 8.78 0.62 4.47
N ALA A 25 7.99 1.70 4.52
CA ALA A 25 7.15 2.00 5.67
C ALA A 25 6.03 0.95 5.84
N LEU A 26 5.45 0.43 4.74
CA LEU A 26 4.47 -0.66 4.79
C LEU A 26 5.12 -1.97 5.25
N VAL A 27 6.30 -2.30 4.72
CA VAL A 27 7.05 -3.50 5.08
C VAL A 27 7.40 -3.49 6.57
N THR A 28 7.83 -2.34 7.08
CA THR A 28 8.15 -2.15 8.50
C THR A 28 6.89 -2.21 9.38
N ARG A 29 5.76 -1.66 8.90
CA ARG A 29 4.50 -1.60 9.66
C ARG A 29 3.81 -2.95 9.77
N TYR A 30 3.91 -3.78 8.73
CA TYR A 30 3.20 -5.05 8.59
C TYR A 30 4.18 -6.23 8.33
N PRO A 31 5.03 -6.58 9.32
CA PRO A 31 6.02 -7.64 9.18
C PRO A 31 5.40 -9.05 9.00
N GLU A 32 4.10 -9.20 9.23
CA GLU A 32 3.35 -10.43 8.96
C GLU A 32 3.16 -10.72 7.46
N PHE A 33 3.39 -9.74 6.58
CA PHE A 33 3.37 -9.92 5.14
C PHE A 33 4.78 -9.85 4.57
N THR A 34 5.02 -10.65 3.55
CA THR A 34 6.25 -10.59 2.78
C THR A 34 6.29 -9.33 1.92
N TRP A 35 7.50 -8.85 1.62
CA TRP A 35 7.72 -7.76 0.68
C TRP A 35 7.00 -7.99 -0.66
N ASN A 36 7.01 -9.23 -1.16
CA ASN A 36 6.34 -9.60 -2.41
C ASN A 36 4.82 -9.51 -2.33
N GLU A 37 4.19 -9.95 -1.23
CA GLU A 37 2.73 -9.84 -1.07
C GLU A 37 2.28 -8.38 -1.04
N LEU A 38 2.98 -7.54 -0.28
CA LEU A 38 2.73 -6.09 -0.25
C LEU A 38 2.96 -5.48 -1.63
N PHE A 39 4.02 -5.86 -2.34
CA PHE A 39 4.34 -5.31 -3.66
C PHE A 39 3.30 -5.68 -4.71
N LEU A 40 2.86 -6.95 -4.73
CA LEU A 40 1.82 -7.41 -5.63
C LEU A 40 0.51 -6.69 -5.36
N GLU A 41 0.14 -6.51 -4.10
CA GLU A 41 -1.10 -5.81 -3.74
C GLU A 41 -1.04 -4.33 -4.10
N VAL A 42 0.03 -3.62 -3.73
CA VAL A 42 0.22 -2.21 -4.10
C VAL A 42 0.20 -2.03 -5.62
N SER A 43 0.79 -2.97 -6.36
CA SER A 43 0.76 -2.99 -7.83
C SER A 43 -0.65 -3.25 -8.39
N ARG A 44 -1.47 -4.04 -7.68
CA ARG A 44 -2.90 -4.27 -8.03
C ARG A 44 -3.70 -3.00 -7.80
N LEU A 45 -3.53 -2.34 -6.65
CA LEU A 45 -4.20 -1.08 -6.30
C LEU A 45 -3.80 0.07 -7.23
N ASN A 46 -2.54 0.11 -7.65
CA ASN A 46 -2.05 1.09 -8.61
C ASN A 46 -2.73 0.94 -9.98
N ARG A 47 -2.89 -0.31 -10.44
CA ARG A 47 -3.63 -0.62 -11.67
C ARG A 47 -5.13 -0.31 -11.55
N ALA A 48 -5.70 -0.45 -10.37
CA ALA A 48 -7.08 -0.08 -10.08
C ALA A 48 -7.29 1.44 -9.90
N GLY A 49 -6.21 2.24 -9.92
CA GLY A 49 -6.27 3.68 -9.72
C GLY A 49 -6.63 4.12 -8.29
N GLN A 50 -6.46 3.23 -7.30
CA GLN A 50 -6.70 3.51 -5.87
C GLN A 50 -5.47 4.01 -5.12
N VAL A 51 -4.29 3.74 -5.67
CA VAL A 51 -3.02 4.33 -5.24
C VAL A 51 -2.22 4.73 -6.48
N LYS A 52 -1.21 5.57 -6.28
CA LYS A 52 -0.20 5.91 -7.27
C LYS A 52 1.16 5.52 -6.74
N VAL A 53 1.85 4.64 -7.46
CA VAL A 53 3.25 4.27 -7.16
C VAL A 53 4.18 5.15 -7.99
N THR A 54 5.09 5.84 -7.32
CA THR A 54 6.16 6.62 -7.94
C THR A 54 7.49 5.93 -7.68
N ARG A 55 8.22 5.61 -8.76
CA ARG A 55 9.55 5.00 -8.66
C ARG A 55 10.61 6.10 -8.66
N GLY A 56 11.26 6.31 -7.52
CA GLY A 56 12.47 7.10 -7.40
C GLY A 56 13.72 6.22 -7.50
N VAL A 57 14.90 6.83 -7.41
CA VAL A 57 16.17 6.10 -7.32
C VAL A 57 16.25 5.46 -5.93
N GLY A 58 16.09 4.14 -5.86
CA GLY A 58 16.16 3.36 -4.62
C GLY A 58 14.96 3.49 -3.67
N ILE A 59 13.95 4.30 -4.02
CA ILE A 59 12.77 4.54 -3.19
C ILE A 59 11.51 4.32 -4.02
N PHE A 60 10.55 3.59 -3.46
CA PHE A 60 9.21 3.45 -4.01
C PHE A 60 8.24 4.22 -3.13
N THR A 61 7.64 5.28 -3.66
CA THR A 61 6.64 6.07 -2.93
C THR A 61 5.25 5.65 -3.36
N ILE A 62 4.35 5.48 -2.40
CA ILE A 62 2.96 5.12 -2.58
C ILE A 62 2.14 6.31 -2.12
N LYS A 63 1.21 6.75 -2.95
CA LYS A 63 0.30 7.84 -2.65
C LYS A 63 -1.14 7.37 -2.81
N GLN A 64 -2.01 7.67 -1.86
CA GLN A 64 -3.43 7.41 -2.04
C GLN A 64 -3.99 8.33 -3.13
N THR A 65 -4.73 7.76 -4.07
CA THR A 65 -5.53 8.56 -4.99
C THR A 65 -6.91 8.73 -4.38
N VAL A 66 -7.38 9.98 -4.31
CA VAL A 66 -8.78 10.24 -3.98
C VAL A 66 -9.59 9.78 -5.18
N VAL A 67 -10.14 8.58 -5.12
CA VAL A 67 -11.13 8.15 -6.09
C VAL A 67 -12.37 9.00 -5.80
N MET A 68 -12.53 10.13 -6.49
CA MET A 68 -13.79 10.87 -6.51
C MET A 68 -14.83 9.90 -7.07
N LYS A 69 -15.74 9.49 -6.19
CA LYS A 69 -16.82 8.53 -6.47
C LYS A 69 -17.96 9.21 -7.22
#